data_AF-A0A519BR46-F1
#
_entry.id   AF-A0A519BR46-F1
#
_cell.length_a   1.000
_cell.length_b   1.000
_cell.length_c   1.000
_cell.angle_alpha   90.00
_cell.angle_beta   90.00
_cell.angle_gamma   90.00
#
_symmetry.space_group_name_H-M   'P 1'
#
loop_
_entity.id
_entity.type
_entity.pdbx_description
1 polymer ?
#
loop_
_entity_poly.entity_id
_entity_poly.type
_entity_poly.pdbx_seq_one_letter_code
_entity_poly.pdbx_strand_id
1 'polypeptide(L)'
;MEGGRLKSVFEAVEKGSSKENFPLYECSSCKNSTIYPKCEKCGEFCKRKFYSYKLDQFSDSEDVDNEKFLPFKNQRIDIKHFFEVAKKKLGFRIDDLPLVVKGLKKTSSKGHDCENLAKGLLRAKYNLNVNKDGTVRYDISEMPLTHFKPKEIGTSVEKLKELGYEKDINNSPLENDNQILEIFPHDVVL
;
A
#
# COMPACT_ATOMS: atom_id res chain seq x y z
N MET A 1 -3.01 17.79 2.82
CA MET A 1 -1.69 17.90 2.16
C MET A 1 -1.65 19.13 1.28
N GLU A 2 -0.63 19.97 1.46
CA GLU A 2 -0.49 21.27 0.79
C GLU A 2 0.07 21.18 -0.65
N GLY A 3 -0.19 20.08 -1.37
CA GLY A 3 0.37 19.78 -2.70
C GLY A 3 -0.40 20.37 -3.89
N GLY A 4 -1.05 21.52 -3.74
CA GLY A 4 -1.76 22.20 -4.83
C GLY A 4 -2.92 21.41 -5.45
N ARG A 5 -3.29 21.75 -6.70
CA ARG A 5 -4.42 21.12 -7.43
C ARG A 5 -4.22 19.63 -7.65
N LEU A 6 -2.98 19.21 -7.94
CA LEU A 6 -2.63 17.83 -8.26
C LEU A 6 -2.36 16.98 -7.02
N LYS A 7 -2.35 17.59 -5.82
CA LYS A 7 -1.99 16.92 -4.56
C LYS A 7 -0.58 16.32 -4.64
N SER A 8 0.35 17.02 -5.28
CA SER A 8 1.72 16.57 -5.51
C SER A 8 2.50 16.53 -4.19
N VAL A 9 3.18 15.42 -3.93
CA VAL A 9 4.11 15.31 -2.80
C VAL A 9 5.28 16.27 -2.97
N PHE A 10 5.80 16.43 -4.20
CA PHE A 10 6.94 17.31 -4.45
C PHE A 10 6.63 18.77 -4.14
N GLU A 11 5.46 19.26 -4.55
CA GLU A 11 5.03 20.63 -4.20
C GLU A 11 4.87 20.81 -2.67
N ALA A 12 4.42 19.76 -1.97
CA ALA A 12 4.35 19.78 -0.51
C ALA A 12 5.73 19.72 0.16
N VAL A 13 6.71 19.05 -0.45
CA VAL A 13 8.12 19.04 -0.01
C VAL A 13 8.75 20.41 -0.20
N GLU A 14 8.48 21.10 -1.31
CA GLU A 14 8.93 22.48 -1.55
C GLU A 14 8.38 23.47 -0.52
N LYS A 15 7.11 23.31 -0.12
CA LYS A 15 6.51 24.08 0.98
C LYS A 15 7.02 23.68 2.37
N GLY A 16 7.70 22.54 2.47
CA GLY A 16 8.36 22.04 3.68
C GLY A 16 7.44 21.43 4.74
N SER A 17 6.15 21.73 4.76
CA SER A 17 5.26 21.20 5.80
C SER A 17 3.82 20.98 5.35
N SER A 18 3.07 20.17 6.10
CA SER A 18 1.64 19.97 5.89
C SER A 18 0.90 19.89 7.21
N LYS A 19 -0.16 20.69 7.34
CA LYS A 19 -1.05 20.66 8.50
C LYS A 19 -2.33 19.89 8.18
N GLU A 20 -2.52 18.73 8.81
CA GLU A 20 -3.74 17.90 8.71
C GLU A 20 -3.88 17.02 9.97
N ASN A 21 -4.93 16.19 10.02
CA ASN A 21 -5.04 15.12 11.01
C ASN A 21 -4.03 14.01 10.69
N PHE A 22 -3.08 13.78 11.58
CA PHE A 22 -2.11 12.70 11.48
C PHE A 22 -2.16 11.81 12.73
N PRO A 23 -1.94 10.50 12.57
CA PRO A 23 -1.84 9.59 13.71
C PRO A 23 -0.60 9.93 14.53
N LEU A 24 -0.61 9.52 15.80
CA LEU A 24 0.48 9.75 16.72
C LEU A 24 1.06 8.40 17.12
N TYR A 25 2.36 8.26 16.92
CA TYR A 25 3.13 7.11 17.36
C TYR A 25 4.36 7.57 18.11
N GLU A 26 4.73 6.84 19.15
CA GLU A 26 5.95 7.07 19.92
C GLU A 26 6.81 5.80 19.92
N CYS A 27 8.07 5.96 19.52
CA CYS A 27 9.03 4.86 19.57
C CYS A 27 9.42 4.56 21.02
N SER A 28 9.30 3.29 21.44
CA SER A 28 9.71 2.91 22.80
C SER A 28 11.23 2.97 23.01
N SER A 29 12.02 2.72 21.96
CA SER A 29 13.49 2.65 22.04
C SER A 29 14.17 4.02 21.98
N CYS A 30 13.74 4.90 21.08
CA CYS A 30 14.40 6.20 20.86
C CYS A 30 13.52 7.41 21.18
N LYS A 31 12.30 7.19 21.69
CA LYS A 31 11.32 8.25 22.07
C LYS A 31 10.94 9.20 20.94
N ASN A 32 11.27 8.85 19.69
CA ASN A 32 10.88 9.63 18.53
C ASN A 32 9.36 9.57 18.32
N SER A 33 8.73 10.74 18.24
CA SER A 33 7.34 10.86 17.80
C SER A 33 7.27 10.83 16.28
N THR A 34 6.35 10.05 15.72
CA THR A 34 6.22 9.85 14.28
C THR A 34 4.76 9.61 13.89
N ILE A 35 4.49 9.60 12.59
CA ILE A 35 3.17 9.30 12.00
C ILE A 35 3.07 7.86 11.50
N TYR A 36 4.11 7.05 11.70
CA TYR A 36 4.18 5.67 11.24
C TYR A 36 4.27 4.67 12.40
N PRO A 37 3.74 3.45 12.22
CA PRO A 37 3.86 2.39 13.22
C PRO A 37 5.30 1.85 13.37
N LYS A 38 6.20 2.18 12.44
CA LYS A 38 7.63 1.81 12.49
C LYS A 38 8.48 3.08 12.48
N CYS A 39 9.38 3.19 13.45
CA CYS A 39 10.22 4.37 13.63
C CYS A 39 11.13 4.56 12.42
N GLU A 40 11.16 5.77 11.89
CA GLU A 40 12.00 6.12 10.74
C GLU A 40 13.48 6.35 11.11
N LYS A 41 13.80 6.47 12.40
CA LYS A 41 15.18 6.63 12.91
C LYS A 41 15.85 5.31 13.28
N CYS A 42 15.22 4.51 14.14
CA CYS A 42 15.81 3.26 14.67
C CYS A 42 15.21 1.99 14.06
N GLY A 43 14.10 2.08 13.33
CA GLY A 43 13.44 0.91 12.74
C GLY A 43 12.58 0.10 13.69
N GLU A 44 12.51 0.42 14.99
CA GLU A 44 11.65 -0.30 15.94
C GLU A 44 10.17 0.05 15.79
N PHE A 45 9.30 -0.86 16.22
CA PHE A 45 7.85 -0.60 16.26
C PHE A 45 7.52 0.48 17.29
N CYS A 46 6.61 1.36 16.91
CA CYS A 46 6.14 2.46 17.73
C CYS A 46 4.78 2.13 18.35
N LYS A 47 4.54 2.62 19.56
CA LYS A 47 3.25 2.51 20.23
C LYS A 47 2.35 3.66 19.78
N ARG A 48 1.09 3.36 19.48
CA ARG A 48 0.11 4.39 19.15
C ARG A 48 -0.18 5.22 20.39
N LYS A 49 -0.24 6.54 20.22
CA LYS A 49 -0.67 7.49 21.25
C LYS A 49 -2.00 8.11 20.85
N PHE A 50 -2.77 8.51 21.84
CA PHE A 50 -4.05 9.18 21.68
C PHE A 50 -3.97 10.58 22.27
N TYR A 51 -4.78 11.51 21.77
CA TYR A 51 -4.73 12.92 22.14
C TYR A 51 -6.11 13.47 22.47
N SER A 52 -6.25 14.14 23.62
CA SER A 52 -7.47 14.90 23.97
C SER A 52 -7.24 16.38 23.70
N TYR A 53 -8.14 17.00 22.92
CA TYR A 53 -8.14 18.45 22.70
C TYR A 53 -8.60 19.24 23.93
N LYS A 54 -9.34 18.60 24.84
CA LYS A 54 -9.86 19.24 26.05
C LYS A 54 -8.79 19.35 27.13
N LEU A 55 -8.02 18.28 27.31
CA LEU A 55 -6.94 18.21 28.30
C LEU A 55 -5.59 18.67 27.74
N ASP A 56 -5.46 18.79 26.42
CA ASP A 56 -4.21 19.04 25.69
C ASP A 56 -3.08 18.06 26.07
N GLN A 57 -3.43 16.78 26.21
CA GLN A 57 -2.54 15.73 26.70
C GLN A 57 -2.55 14.48 25.82
N PHE A 58 -1.47 13.72 25.90
CA PHE A 58 -1.34 12.41 25.26
C PHE A 58 -1.64 11.28 26.26
N SER A 59 -2.18 10.18 25.73
CA SER A 59 -2.46 8.96 26.48
C SER A 59 -2.07 7.71 25.67
N ASP A 60 -1.87 6.59 26.37
CA ASP A 60 -1.74 5.26 25.78
C ASP A 60 -3.11 4.57 25.55
N SER A 61 -4.20 5.16 26.03
CA SER A 61 -5.58 4.64 25.94
C SER A 61 -6.52 5.63 25.22
N GLU A 62 -7.56 5.11 24.57
CA GLU A 62 -8.64 5.89 23.94
C GLU A 62 -9.55 6.56 24.98
N ASP A 63 -9.65 6.01 26.19
CA ASP A 63 -10.50 6.55 27.25
C ASP A 63 -9.71 6.58 28.56
N VAL A 64 -9.66 7.76 29.18
CA VAL A 64 -9.04 8.01 30.49
C VAL A 64 -9.91 8.99 31.26
N ASP A 65 -10.28 8.66 32.50
CA ASP A 65 -11.06 9.55 33.39
C ASP A 65 -12.36 10.12 32.76
N ASN A 66 -13.10 9.27 32.03
CA ASN A 66 -14.31 9.64 31.27
C ASN A 66 -14.08 10.68 30.15
N GLU A 67 -12.83 10.91 29.76
CA GLU A 67 -12.46 11.74 28.62
C GLU A 67 -11.98 10.86 27.47
N LYS A 68 -12.46 11.19 26.27
CA LYS A 68 -12.13 10.47 25.04
C LYS A 68 -10.93 11.08 24.35
N PHE A 69 -9.90 10.27 24.13
CA PHE A 69 -8.69 10.62 23.41
C PHE A 69 -8.79 10.10 21.97
N LEU A 70 -8.41 10.95 21.02
CA LEU A 70 -8.47 10.64 19.60
C LEU A 70 -7.17 9.99 19.11
N PRO A 71 -7.24 9.03 18.18
CA PRO A 71 -6.06 8.34 17.64
C PRO A 71 -5.20 9.18 16.68
N PHE A 72 -5.47 10.49 16.60
CA PHE A 72 -4.85 11.45 15.72
C PHE A 72 -4.91 12.85 16.34
N LYS A 73 -4.05 13.74 15.86
CA LYS A 73 -4.06 15.18 16.18
C LYS A 73 -3.93 15.98 14.91
N ASN A 74 -4.62 17.13 14.85
CA ASN A 74 -4.38 18.11 13.82
C ASN A 74 -3.02 18.76 14.07
N GLN A 75 -2.02 18.35 13.30
CA GLN A 75 -0.63 18.75 13.52
C GLN A 75 0.07 19.07 12.20
N ARG A 76 1.09 19.94 12.29
CA ARG A 76 1.97 20.24 11.17
C ARG A 76 3.13 19.25 11.19
N ILE A 77 3.31 18.52 10.11
CA ILE A 77 4.44 17.60 9.93
C ILE A 77 5.46 18.17 8.94
N ASP A 78 6.72 17.82 9.14
CA ASP A 78 7.80 18.05 8.17
C ASP A 78 7.75 16.96 7.09
N ILE A 79 7.17 17.28 5.93
CA ILE A 79 7.08 16.33 4.81
C ILE A 79 8.46 16.05 4.23
N LYS A 80 9.35 17.05 4.23
CA LYS A 80 10.69 16.92 3.66
C LYS A 80 11.49 15.86 4.42
N HIS A 81 11.40 15.84 5.75
CA HIS A 81 11.98 14.76 6.57
C HIS A 81 11.50 13.38 6.13
N PHE A 82 10.18 13.16 6.05
CA PHE A 82 9.63 11.85 5.66
C PHE A 82 9.97 11.47 4.22
N PHE A 83 10.05 12.44 3.31
CA PHE A 83 10.46 12.23 1.93
C PHE A 83 11.93 11.79 1.83
N GLU A 84 12.85 12.48 2.49
CA GLU A 84 14.27 12.13 2.48
C GLU A 84 14.52 10.77 3.14
N VAL A 85 13.83 10.47 4.26
CA VAL A 85 13.93 9.14 4.88
C VAL A 85 13.39 8.05 3.95
N ALA A 86 12.27 8.29 3.27
CA ALA A 86 11.71 7.35 2.30
C ALA A 86 12.65 7.12 1.11
N LYS A 87 13.18 8.19 0.52
CA LYS A 87 14.15 8.14 -0.59
C LYS A 87 15.41 7.35 -0.19
N LYS A 88 15.98 7.67 0.98
CA LYS A 88 17.16 6.97 1.53
C LYS A 88 16.88 5.49 1.76
N LYS A 89 15.71 5.16 2.31
CA LYS A 89 15.31 3.77 2.58
C LYS A 89 15.18 2.93 1.30
N LEU A 90 14.77 3.55 0.19
CA LEU A 90 14.67 2.89 -1.11
C LEU A 90 15.99 2.88 -1.89
N GLY A 91 17.01 3.60 -1.43
CA GLY A 91 18.25 3.78 -2.18
C GLY A 91 18.07 4.56 -3.49
N PHE A 92 16.99 5.36 -3.62
CA PHE A 92 16.69 6.08 -4.85
C PHE A 92 17.66 7.25 -5.05
N ARG A 93 18.27 7.31 -6.24
CA ARG A 93 18.97 8.48 -6.74
C ARG A 93 17.96 9.53 -7.20
N ILE A 94 18.44 10.71 -7.59
CA ILE A 94 17.57 11.74 -8.16
C ILE A 94 16.91 11.25 -9.46
N ASP A 95 17.67 10.53 -10.29
CA ASP A 95 17.18 9.98 -11.57
C ASP A 95 16.15 8.85 -11.39
N ASP A 96 16.10 8.22 -10.20
CA ASP A 96 15.11 7.22 -9.86
C ASP A 96 13.77 7.81 -9.42
N LEU A 97 13.72 9.12 -9.16
CA LEU A 97 12.51 9.75 -8.65
C LEU A 97 11.45 9.86 -9.75
N PRO A 98 10.21 9.41 -9.48
CA PRO A 98 9.12 9.59 -10.42
C PRO A 98 8.84 11.08 -10.63
N LEU A 99 8.33 11.45 -11.81
CA LEU A 99 8.00 12.85 -12.14
C LEU A 99 6.94 13.44 -11.22
N VAL A 100 5.95 12.63 -10.83
CA VAL A 100 4.86 13.05 -9.96
C VAL A 100 4.51 11.93 -8.99
N VAL A 101 4.37 12.29 -7.72
CA VAL A 101 3.79 11.42 -6.70
C VAL A 101 2.53 12.13 -6.20
N LYS A 102 1.37 11.52 -6.41
CA LYS A 102 0.09 12.07 -5.96
C LYS A 102 -0.23 11.55 -4.57
N GLY A 103 -0.52 12.47 -3.65
CA GLY A 103 -1.01 12.17 -2.32
C GLY A 103 -2.52 12.35 -2.17
N LEU A 104 -2.99 12.17 -0.94
CA LEU A 104 -4.37 12.47 -0.55
C LEU A 104 -4.48 13.89 -0.02
N LYS A 105 -5.63 14.53 -0.23
CA LYS A 105 -5.90 15.83 0.40
C LYS A 105 -6.04 15.67 1.92
N LYS A 106 -6.83 14.66 2.33
CA LYS A 106 -7.09 14.25 3.72
C LYS A 106 -7.22 12.73 3.77
N THR A 107 -6.80 12.11 4.87
CA THR A 107 -7.11 10.72 5.18
C THR A 107 -8.56 10.60 5.66
N SER A 108 -9.23 9.51 5.29
CA SER A 108 -10.64 9.25 5.64
C SER A 108 -10.80 8.09 6.62
N SER A 109 -9.72 7.42 7.00
CA SER A 109 -9.73 6.33 7.98
C SER A 109 -10.00 6.88 9.38
N LYS A 110 -10.64 6.08 10.25
CA LYS A 110 -10.96 6.45 11.65
C LYS A 110 -9.73 6.94 12.42
N GLY A 111 -8.59 6.27 12.22
CA GLY A 111 -7.30 6.62 12.83
C GLY A 111 -6.51 7.69 12.08
N HIS A 112 -6.98 8.16 10.93
CA HIS A 112 -6.22 8.97 9.98
C HIS A 112 -4.87 8.35 9.58
N ASP A 113 -4.74 7.02 9.69
CA ASP A 113 -3.52 6.27 9.43
C ASP A 113 -2.95 6.58 8.04
N CYS A 114 -1.65 6.85 8.00
CA CYS A 114 -0.95 7.23 6.78
C CYS A 114 -0.10 6.08 6.27
N GLU A 115 -0.19 5.80 4.98
CA GLU A 115 0.72 4.87 4.35
C GLU A 115 2.15 5.42 4.34
N ASN A 116 3.14 4.54 4.49
CA ASN A 116 4.54 4.94 4.42
C ASN A 116 4.87 5.51 3.03
N LEU A 117 5.44 6.71 3.00
CA LEU A 117 5.73 7.43 1.75
C LEU A 117 6.65 6.64 0.80
N ALA A 118 7.51 5.76 1.32
CA ALA A 118 8.34 4.88 0.49
C ALA A 118 7.49 3.99 -0.42
N LYS A 119 6.33 3.52 0.03
CA LYS A 119 5.41 2.77 -0.84
C LYS A 119 4.82 3.66 -1.94
N GLY A 120 4.48 4.91 -1.62
CA GLY A 120 4.02 5.89 -2.59
C GLY A 120 5.05 6.18 -3.69
N LEU A 121 6.33 6.33 -3.31
CA LEU A 121 7.44 6.50 -4.25
C LEU A 121 7.62 5.29 -5.17
N LEU A 122 7.61 4.07 -4.61
CA LEU A 122 7.71 2.84 -5.40
C LEU A 122 6.54 2.71 -6.38
N ARG A 123 5.31 2.94 -5.93
CA ARG A 123 4.13 2.87 -6.80
C ARG A 123 4.23 3.87 -7.95
N ALA A 124 4.61 5.11 -7.66
CA ALA A 124 4.78 6.13 -8.68
C ALA A 124 5.92 5.78 -9.67
N LYS A 125 7.03 5.19 -9.21
CA LYS A 125 8.13 4.71 -10.07
C LYS A 125 7.65 3.66 -11.08
N TYR A 126 6.77 2.75 -10.66
CA TYR A 126 6.22 1.68 -11.51
C TYR A 126 4.86 2.04 -12.13
N ASN A 127 4.45 3.31 -12.08
CA ASN A 127 3.15 3.79 -12.60
C ASN A 127 1.94 2.99 -12.08
N LEU A 128 1.97 2.57 -10.81
CA LEU A 128 0.89 1.83 -10.16
C LEU A 128 -0.05 2.78 -9.42
N ASN A 129 -1.35 2.64 -9.67
CA ASN A 129 -2.40 3.34 -8.94
C ASN A 129 -2.82 2.55 -7.71
N VAL A 130 -3.35 3.24 -6.69
CA VAL A 130 -3.73 2.64 -5.41
C VAL A 130 -5.16 2.99 -5.03
N ASN A 131 -5.88 2.01 -4.54
CA ASN A 131 -7.24 2.17 -4.00
C ASN A 131 -7.22 2.64 -2.55
N LYS A 132 -8.40 2.99 -2.02
CA LYS A 132 -8.57 3.52 -0.65
C LYS A 132 -8.12 2.55 0.44
N ASP A 133 -8.11 1.24 0.15
CA ASP A 133 -7.68 0.16 1.04
C ASP A 133 -6.17 -0.17 0.92
N GLY A 134 -5.44 0.53 0.03
CA GLY A 134 -4.01 0.30 -0.21
C GLY A 134 -3.70 -0.77 -1.28
N THR A 135 -4.73 -1.38 -1.89
CA THR A 135 -4.56 -2.39 -2.94
C THR A 135 -4.33 -1.76 -4.32
N VAL A 136 -3.60 -2.47 -5.18
CA VAL A 136 -3.56 -2.21 -6.62
C VAL A 136 -4.60 -3.15 -7.24
N ARG A 137 -5.47 -2.63 -8.10
CA ARG A 137 -6.49 -3.43 -8.79
C ARG A 137 -6.27 -3.36 -10.29
N TYR A 138 -6.58 -4.47 -10.94
CA TYR A 138 -6.63 -4.58 -12.38
C TYR A 138 -8.07 -4.89 -12.75
N ASP A 139 -8.78 -3.87 -13.23
CA ASP A 139 -10.20 -3.99 -13.58
C ASP A 139 -10.31 -4.58 -14.98
N ILE A 140 -10.84 -5.81 -15.07
CA ILE A 140 -11.05 -6.54 -16.33
C ILE A 140 -12.47 -7.10 -16.42
N SER A 141 -12.94 -7.34 -17.64
CA SER A 141 -14.18 -8.07 -17.87
C SER A 141 -13.88 -9.57 -17.90
N GLU A 142 -14.49 -10.31 -16.98
CA GLU A 142 -14.37 -11.75 -16.91
C GLU A 142 -15.31 -12.42 -17.92
N MET A 143 -14.81 -13.43 -18.63
CA MET A 143 -15.61 -14.30 -19.49
C MET A 143 -15.60 -15.72 -18.92
N PRO A 144 -16.76 -16.41 -18.85
CA PRO A 144 -16.81 -17.76 -18.34
C PRO A 144 -16.04 -18.71 -19.26
N LEU A 145 -15.14 -19.49 -18.67
CA LEU A 145 -14.34 -20.51 -19.34
C LEU A 145 -14.53 -21.83 -18.60
N THR A 146 -14.96 -22.87 -19.30
CA THR A 146 -15.07 -24.22 -18.71
C THR A 146 -13.97 -25.15 -19.24
N HIS A 147 -13.52 -24.90 -20.46
CA HIS A 147 -12.53 -25.72 -21.15
C HIS A 147 -11.57 -24.86 -21.94
N PHE A 148 -10.32 -25.32 -22.08
CA PHE A 148 -9.30 -24.65 -22.85
C PHE A 148 -8.37 -25.64 -23.53
N LYS A 149 -7.67 -25.20 -24.58
CA LYS A 149 -6.49 -25.91 -25.09
C LYS A 149 -5.21 -25.24 -24.59
N PRO A 150 -4.17 -26.01 -24.22
CA PRO A 150 -2.88 -25.45 -23.80
C PRO A 150 -2.35 -24.38 -24.78
N LYS A 151 -2.47 -24.63 -26.09
CA LYS A 151 -2.03 -23.70 -27.13
C LYS A 151 -2.79 -22.37 -27.19
N GLU A 152 -4.06 -22.35 -26.75
CA GLU A 152 -4.90 -21.14 -26.79
C GLU A 152 -4.51 -20.16 -25.67
N ILE A 153 -4.05 -20.70 -24.54
CA ILE A 153 -3.59 -19.93 -23.38
C ILE A 153 -2.07 -19.75 -23.33
N GLY A 154 -1.35 -20.21 -24.37
CA GLY A 154 0.10 -20.08 -24.48
C GLY A 154 0.89 -20.82 -23.39
N THR A 155 0.34 -21.90 -22.82
CA THR A 155 0.98 -22.67 -21.75
C THR A 155 1.42 -24.04 -22.25
N SER A 156 2.65 -24.44 -21.94
CA SER A 156 3.20 -25.76 -22.30
C SER A 156 2.48 -26.91 -21.57
N VAL A 157 2.44 -28.08 -22.21
CA VAL A 157 1.88 -29.31 -21.62
C VAL A 157 2.59 -29.69 -20.31
N GLU A 158 3.91 -29.56 -20.26
CA GLU A 158 4.72 -29.87 -19.09
C GLU A 158 4.30 -29.01 -17.89
N LYS A 159 4.07 -27.71 -18.13
CA LYS A 159 3.63 -26.79 -17.09
C LYS A 159 2.22 -27.12 -16.58
N LEU A 160 1.32 -27.53 -17.46
CA LEU A 160 -0.02 -27.95 -17.06
C LEU A 160 0.01 -29.24 -16.23
N LYS A 161 0.88 -30.19 -16.58
CA LYS A 161 1.12 -31.38 -15.75
C LYS A 161 1.63 -31.01 -14.36
N GLU A 162 2.57 -30.07 -14.24
CA GLU A 162 3.04 -29.56 -12.94
C GLU A 162 1.93 -28.94 -12.09
N LEU A 163 0.93 -28.32 -12.74
CA LEU A 163 -0.24 -27.71 -12.10
C LEU A 163 -1.33 -28.75 -11.74
N GLY A 164 -1.16 -30.01 -12.11
CA GLY A 164 -2.09 -31.10 -11.80
C GLY A 164 -3.05 -31.47 -12.93
N TYR A 165 -2.92 -30.87 -14.12
CA TYR A 165 -3.69 -31.27 -15.30
C TYR A 165 -3.08 -32.54 -15.91
N GLU A 166 -3.61 -33.71 -15.55
CA GLU A 166 -3.08 -35.00 -15.99
C GLU A 166 -3.80 -35.59 -17.21
N LYS A 167 -5.09 -35.30 -17.35
CA LYS A 167 -5.97 -35.92 -18.34
C LYS A 167 -6.83 -34.87 -19.04
N ASP A 168 -7.17 -35.17 -20.30
CA ASP A 168 -8.15 -34.41 -21.08
C ASP A 168 -9.60 -34.79 -20.73
N ILE A 169 -10.55 -34.09 -21.35
CA ILE A 169 -11.99 -34.33 -21.16
C ILE A 169 -12.46 -35.75 -21.51
N ASN A 170 -11.65 -36.50 -22.29
CA ASN A 170 -11.94 -37.87 -22.66
C ASN A 170 -11.22 -38.87 -21.75
N ASN A 171 -10.67 -38.42 -20.61
CA ASN A 171 -9.83 -39.18 -19.69
C ASN A 171 -8.51 -39.71 -20.30
N SER A 172 -8.08 -39.19 -21.46
CA SER A 172 -6.79 -39.57 -22.06
C SER A 172 -5.66 -38.79 -21.38
N PRO A 173 -4.47 -39.38 -21.20
CA PRO A 173 -3.32 -38.64 -20.68
C PRO A 173 -3.07 -37.36 -21.50
N LEU A 174 -2.76 -36.26 -20.81
CA LEU A 174 -2.34 -35.04 -21.46
C LEU A 174 -0.95 -35.26 -22.09
N GLU A 175 -0.84 -35.13 -23.40
CA GLU A 175 0.35 -35.43 -24.19
C GLU A 175 0.70 -34.32 -25.17
N ASN A 176 -0.29 -33.57 -25.65
CA ASN A 176 -0.08 -32.50 -26.63
C ASN A 176 -0.96 -31.27 -26.35
N ASP A 177 -0.64 -30.17 -27.01
CA ASP A 177 -1.22 -28.85 -26.81
C ASP A 177 -2.57 -28.61 -27.52
N ASN A 178 -3.05 -29.60 -28.28
CA ASN A 178 -4.34 -29.56 -28.97
C ASN A 178 -5.48 -30.23 -28.18
N GLN A 179 -5.15 -30.91 -27.08
CA GLN A 179 -6.13 -31.53 -26.19
C GLN A 179 -6.96 -30.49 -25.44
N ILE A 180 -8.21 -30.83 -25.19
CA ILE A 180 -9.16 -29.98 -24.47
C ILE A 180 -9.15 -30.41 -23.00
N LEU A 181 -8.81 -29.48 -22.13
CA LEU A 181 -8.78 -29.66 -20.67
C LEU A 181 -9.97 -28.94 -20.05
N GLU A 182 -10.57 -29.53 -19.02
CA GLU A 182 -11.50 -28.83 -18.13
C GLU A 182 -10.69 -27.98 -17.15
N ILE A 183 -11.05 -26.71 -16.98
CA ILE A 183 -10.34 -25.81 -16.05
C ILE A 183 -10.67 -26.15 -14.60
N PHE A 184 -9.67 -26.11 -13.71
CA PHE A 184 -9.92 -26.30 -12.29
C PHE A 184 -10.70 -25.13 -11.68
N PRO A 185 -11.53 -25.37 -10.64
CA PRO A 185 -12.47 -24.36 -10.13
C PRO A 185 -11.86 -23.04 -9.65
N HIS A 186 -10.58 -23.00 -9.29
CA HIS A 186 -9.90 -21.79 -8.80
C HIS A 186 -8.79 -21.30 -9.74
N ASP A 187 -8.67 -21.91 -10.92
CA ASP A 187 -7.70 -21.48 -11.91
C ASP A 187 -8.31 -20.41 -12.81
N VAL A 188 -7.49 -19.45 -13.20
CA VAL A 188 -7.88 -18.33 -14.07
C VAL A 188 -6.82 -18.13 -15.15
N VAL A 189 -7.27 -17.73 -16.33
CA VAL A 189 -6.42 -17.32 -17.45
C VAL A 189 -6.53 -15.80 -17.58
N LEU A 190 -5.41 -15.10 -17.43
CA LEU A 190 -5.32 -13.63 -17.45
C LEU A 190 -4.69 -13.12 -18.74
#